data_AF-A0A7W7D7P2-F1
#
_entry.id   AF-A0A7W7D7P2-F1
#
_cell.length_a   1.000
_cell.length_b   1.000
_cell.length_c   1.000
_cell.angle_alpha   90.00
_cell.angle_beta   90.00
_cell.angle_gamma   90.00
#
_symmetry.space_group_name_H-M   'P 1'
#
loop_
_entity.id
_entity.type
_entity.pdbx_description
1 polymer ?
#
loop_
_entity_poly.entity_id
_entity_poly.type
_entity_poly.pdbx_seq_one_letter_code
_entity_poly.pdbx_strand_id
1 'polypeptide(L)' 'MNDKLRPYAQWRKSSYSNNGGACVEVAVSHDASRAEHGAEDRSLYLVRDSKDIHGPILGFSRAGWGAFRTALKNGDL' A
#
# COMPACT_ATOMS: atom_id res chain seq x y z
N MET A 1 18.49 -8.28 10.36
CA MET A 1 18.13 -7.04 9.64
C MET A 1 16.61 -7.00 9.60
N ASN A 2 16.03 -6.17 10.45
CA ASN A 2 14.72 -6.41 11.03
C ASN A 2 13.67 -5.51 10.38
N ASP A 3 12.58 -6.13 9.92
CA ASP A 3 11.32 -5.58 9.41
C ASP A 3 10.53 -4.79 10.49
N LYS A 4 11.25 -4.11 11.39
CA LYS A 4 10.75 -3.50 12.63
C LYS A 4 10.38 -2.02 12.48
N LEU A 5 10.41 -1.46 11.28
CA LEU A 5 10.12 -0.03 11.10
C LEU A 5 8.63 0.33 10.99
N ARG A 6 7.69 -0.64 10.94
CA ARG A 6 6.25 -0.30 10.86
C ARG A 6 5.36 -1.29 11.64
N PRO A 7 5.33 -1.22 12.99
CA PRO A 7 4.45 -2.08 13.80
C PRO A 7 2.93 -1.87 13.57
N TYR A 8 2.53 -0.88 12.77
CA TYR A 8 1.13 -0.49 12.56
C TYR A 8 0.52 -0.94 11.22
N ALA A 9 1.23 -1.73 10.42
CA ALA A 9 0.76 -2.17 9.10
C ALA A 9 1.17 -3.62 8.84
N GLN A 10 0.20 -4.52 8.66
CA GLN A 10 0.44 -5.91 8.28
C GLN A 10 0.57 -6.01 6.76
N TRP A 11 1.81 -6.12 6.27
CA TRP A 11 2.11 -6.23 4.84
C TRP A 11 1.76 -7.61 4.29
N ARG A 12 1.09 -7.63 3.14
CA ARG A 12 0.74 -8.82 2.38
C ARG A 12 1.31 -8.72 0.97
N LYS A 13 2.00 -9.77 0.56
CA LYS A 13 2.59 -9.92 -0.77
C LYS A 13 1.56 -10.44 -1.77
N SER A 14 1.60 -9.97 -3.02
CA SER A 14 0.69 -10.41 -4.08
C SER A 14 0.96 -11.87 -4.50
N SER A 15 -0.10 -12.66 -4.69
CA SER A 15 -0.04 -14.05 -5.19
C SER A 15 0.29 -14.16 -6.68
N TYR A 16 0.13 -13.08 -7.45
CA TYR A 16 0.47 -13.02 -8.88
C TYR A 16 1.98 -12.83 -9.14
N SER A 17 2.80 -12.90 -8.09
CA SER A 17 4.25 -12.64 -8.12
C SER A 17 5.11 -13.87 -8.48
N ASN A 18 4.51 -14.95 -8.99
CA ASN A 18 5.15 -16.26 -9.04
C ASN A 18 6.22 -16.44 -10.14
N ASN A 19 6.49 -15.41 -10.95
CA ASN A 19 7.31 -15.51 -12.16
C ASN A 19 8.62 -14.67 -12.16
N GLY A 20 9.13 -14.24 -10.99
CA GLY A 20 10.38 -13.47 -10.96
C GLY A 20 10.65 -12.57 -9.73
N GLY A 21 9.99 -12.83 -8.60
CA GLY A 21 10.23 -12.09 -7.36
C GLY A 21 9.28 -10.90 -7.20
N ALA A 22 8.54 -10.94 -6.10
CA ALA A 22 7.54 -9.96 -5.62
C ALA A 22 7.80 -8.50 -6.03
N CYS A 23 6.82 -7.88 -6.69
CA CYS A 23 6.93 -6.47 -7.11
C CYS A 23 6.02 -5.52 -6.33
N VAL A 24 5.08 -6.02 -5.51
CA VAL A 24 4.17 -5.18 -4.73
C VAL A 24 3.77 -5.86 -3.42
N GLU A 25 3.82 -5.09 -2.33
CA GLU A 25 3.17 -5.42 -1.06
C GLU A 25 2.11 -4.37 -0.73
N VAL A 26 1.04 -4.82 -0.08
CA VAL A 26 -0.07 -3.98 0.36
C VAL A 26 -0.31 -4.16 1.85
N ALA A 27 -0.65 -3.08 2.53
CA ALA A 27 -1.08 -3.12 3.93
C ALA A 27 -2.24 -2.17 4.18
N VAL A 28 -2.99 -2.42 5.25
CA VAL A 28 -3.94 -1.46 5.81
C VAL A 28 -3.37 -0.99 7.14
N SER A 29 -3.30 0.33 7.33
CA SER A 29 -2.94 0.96 8.60
C SER A 29 -4.14 1.72 9.13
N HIS A 30 -4.39 1.66 10.43
CA HIS A 30 -5.44 2.43 11.10
C HIS A 30 -4.92 3.70 11.79
N ASP A 31 -3.69 4.09 11.45
CA ASP A 31 -3.05 5.32 11.91
C ASP A 31 -3.05 6.36 10.78
N ALA A 32 -4.19 7.05 10.64
CA ALA A 32 -4.38 8.13 9.68
C ALA A 32 -3.58 9.41 10.01
N SER A 33 -2.92 9.49 11.18
CA SER A 33 -2.10 10.66 11.53
C SER A 33 -0.91 10.86 10.58
N ARG A 34 -0.56 9.81 9.84
CA ARG A 34 0.51 9.76 8.84
C ARG A 34 0.05 10.16 7.43
N ALA A 35 -1.24 10.43 7.23
CA ALA A 35 -1.76 10.83 5.93
C ALA A 35 -1.40 12.30 5.64
N GLU A 36 -0.56 12.54 4.63
CA GLU A 36 -0.26 13.91 4.16
C GLU A 36 -1.52 14.60 3.61
N HIS A 37 -2.46 13.82 3.06
CA HIS A 37 -3.77 14.27 2.64
C HIS A 37 -4.81 13.71 3.61
N GLY A 38 -5.32 14.56 4.50
CA GLY A 38 -6.23 14.23 5.59
C GLY A 38 -7.19 13.09 5.24
N ALA A 39 -6.90 11.91 5.76
CA ALA A 39 -7.77 10.77 5.57
C ALA A 39 -9.00 10.98 6.46
N GLU A 40 -10.13 11.28 5.84
CA GLU A 40 -11.43 11.41 6.52
C GLU A 40 -11.80 10.10 7.25
N ASP A 41 -11.29 8.99 6.73
CA ASP A 41 -11.35 7.66 7.32
C ASP A 41 -10.06 7.36 8.09
N ARG A 42 -10.16 6.71 9.26
CA ARG A 42 -9.01 6.35 10.11
C ARG A 42 -8.07 5.33 9.44
N SER A 43 -8.43 4.81 8.27
CA SER A 43 -7.67 3.77 7.56
C SER A 43 -6.93 4.30 6.32
N LEU A 44 -5.66 3.92 6.20
CA LEU A 44 -4.81 4.12 5.02
C LEU A 44 -4.53 2.78 4.35
N TYR A 45 -4.65 2.76 3.03
CA TYR A 45 -4.21 1.66 2.19
C TYR A 45 -2.81 1.99 1.67
N LEU A 46 -1.84 1.15 2.00
CA LEU A 46 -0.43 1.39 1.70
C LEU A 46 0.04 0.42 0.62
N VAL A 47 0.81 0.92 -0.34
CA VAL A 47 1.43 0.13 -1.41
C VAL A 47 2.92 0.44 -1.46
N ARG A 48 3.76 -0.59 -1.57
CA ARG A 48 5.20 -0.46 -1.76
C ARG A 48 5.76 -1.50 -2.74
N ASP A 49 6.91 -1.21 -3.32
CA ASP A 49 7.71 -2.22 -4.02
C ASP A 49 8.28 -3.22 -3.00
N SER A 50 8.08 -4.52 -3.25
CA SER A 50 8.68 -5.55 -2.38
C SER A 50 10.20 -5.63 -2.51
N LYS A 51 10.78 -5.11 -3.60
CA LYS A 51 12.22 -5.11 -3.88
C LYS A 51 12.95 -3.93 -3.25
N ASP A 52 12.23 -2.85 -2.96
CA ASP A 52 12.76 -1.68 -2.26
C ASP A 52 11.90 -1.36 -1.03
N ILE A 53 12.08 -2.15 0.03
CA ILE A 53 11.32 -2.00 1.28
C ILE A 53 11.58 -0.68 2.03
N HIS A 54 12.66 0.02 1.66
CA HIS A 54 13.05 1.31 2.21
C HIS A 54 12.66 2.50 1.33
N GLY A 55 12.20 2.20 0.11
CA GLY A 55 11.71 3.19 -0.83
C GLY A 55 10.39 3.84 -0.42
N PRO A 56 9.88 4.73 -1.30
CA PRO A 56 8.62 5.44 -1.07
C PRO A 56 7.44 4.49 -0.87
N ILE A 57 6.48 4.91 -0.04
CA ILE A 57 5.24 4.17 0.20
C ILE A 57 4.07 5.03 -0.22
N LEU A 58 3.28 4.53 -1.16
CA LEU A 58 2.09 5.20 -1.63
C LEU A 58 0.96 4.94 -0.64
N GLY A 59 0.39 6.00 -0.09
CA GLY A 59 -0.74 5.95 0.83
C GLY A 59 -2.02 6.45 0.16
N PHE A 60 -3.10 5.68 0.27
CA PHE A 60 -4.41 6.03 -0.25
C PHE A 60 -5.43 6.11 0.88
N SER A 61 -6.31 7.12 0.81
CA SER A 61 -7.57 7.09 1.56
C SER A 61 -8.45 5.93 1.07
N ARG A 62 -9.50 5.59 1.81
CA ARG A 62 -10.48 4.58 1.37
C ARG A 62 -11.07 4.90 -0.02
N ALA A 63 -11.44 6.16 -0.24
CA ALA A 63 -11.97 6.61 -1.52
C ALA A 63 -10.90 6.53 -2.63
N GLY A 64 -9.69 7.00 -2.35
CA GLY A 64 -8.57 6.97 -3.30
C GLY A 64 -8.19 5.54 -3.70
N TRP A 65 -8.19 4.60 -2.76
CA TRP A 65 -7.94 3.19 -3.03
C TRP A 65 -9.01 2.57 -3.94
N GLY A 66 -10.28 2.93 -3.73
CA GLY A 66 -11.40 2.54 -4.59
C GLY A 66 -11.21 3.05 -6.01
N ALA A 67 -10.94 4.35 -6.17
CA ALA A 67 -10.70 4.97 -7.47
C ALA A 67 -9.51 4.34 -8.20
N PHE A 68 -8.38 4.17 -7.51
CA PHE A 68 -7.17 3.54 -8.04
C PHE A 68 -7.45 2.14 -8.59
N ARG A 69 -8.15 1.28 -7.84
CA ARG A 69 -8.50 -0.07 -8.28
C ARG A 69 -9.42 -0.09 -9.49
N THR A 70 -10.36 0.85 -9.57
CA THR A 70 -11.27 0.97 -10.71
C THR A 70 -10.48 1.36 -11.97
N ALA A 71 -9.65 2.39 -11.87
CA ALA A 71 -8.84 2.85 -12.99
C ALA A 71 -7.86 1.77 -13.49
N LEU A 72 -7.22 1.04 -12.56
CA LEU A 72 -6.38 -0.12 -12.91
C LEU A 72 -7.14 -1.22 -13.69
N LYS A 73 -8.39 -1.51 -13.30
CA LYS A 73 -9.21 -2.53 -13.97
C LYS A 73 -9.65 -2.11 -15.36
N ASN A 74 -9.81 -0.81 -15.57
CA ASN A 74 -10.23 -0.23 -16.83
C ASN A 74 -9.05 0.01 -17.78
N GLY A 75 -7.81 0.07 -17.27
CA GLY A 75 -6.62 0.42 -18.06
C GLY A 75 -6.44 1.93 -18.23
N ASP A 76 -6.98 2.74 -17.30
CA ASP A 76 -7.00 4.20 -17.36
C ASP A 76 -5.80 4.87 -16.64
N LEU A 77 -4.78 4.08 -16.25
CA LEU A 77 -3.58 4.52 -15.51
C LEU A 77 -2.28 4.11 -16.22
#